data_AF-A0A5Q2REV7-F1
#
_entry.id   AF-A0A5Q2REV7-F1
#
_cell.length_a   1.000
_cell.length_b   1.000
_cell.length_c   1.000
_cell.angle_alpha   90.00
_cell.angle_beta   90.00
_cell.angle_gamma   90.00
#
_symmetry.space_group_name_H-M   'P 1'
#
loop_
_entity.id
_entity.type
_entity.pdbx_description
1 polymer ?
#
loop_
_entity_poly.entity_id
_entity_poly.type
_entity_poly.pdbx_seq_one_letter_code
_entity_poly.pdbx_strand_id
1 'polypeptide(L)' 'MEPTRLDPPTDLVEITCPRCGTPAEERFFGPCGSCRDDLRASLGGQAREIVAEDYVPKMNVTPNAVALKD' A
#
# COMPACT_ATOMS: atom_id res chain seq x y z
N MET A 1 -11.02 -5.48 -19.89
CA MET A 1 -10.78 -4.12 -19.35
C MET A 1 -9.40 -4.18 -18.73
N GLU A 2 -8.39 -3.68 -19.44
CA GLU A 2 -6.99 -3.75 -18.99
C GLU A 2 -6.80 -2.75 -17.84
N PRO A 3 -6.21 -3.12 -16.69
CA PRO A 3 -6.01 -2.19 -15.61
C PRO A 3 -5.01 -1.13 -16.06
N THR A 4 -5.44 0.13 -16.09
CA THR A 4 -4.56 1.26 -16.40
C THR A 4 -3.48 1.34 -15.33
N ARG A 5 -2.24 0.98 -15.67
CA ARG A 5 -1.09 1.29 -14.81
C ARG A 5 -0.93 2.82 -14.81
N LEU A 6 -1.06 3.43 -13.64
CA LEU A 6 -0.67 4.81 -13.44
C LEU A 6 0.85 4.88 -13.45
N ASP A 7 1.40 5.81 -14.23
CA ASP A 7 2.82 6.12 -14.16
C ASP A 7 3.11 6.76 -12.80
N PRO A 8 4.12 6.28 -12.05
CA PRO A 8 4.46 6.88 -10.78
C PRO A 8 5.08 8.26 -11.01
N PRO A 9 4.87 9.23 -10.12
CA PRO A 9 5.62 10.49 -10.13
C PRO A 9 7.13 10.20 -10.13
N THR A 10 7.85 10.98 -10.92
CA THR A 10 9.31 10.92 -11.07
C THR A 10 10.01 12.01 -10.28
N ASP A 11 9.31 13.11 -10.01
CA ASP A 11 9.86 14.26 -9.32
C ASP A 11 10.13 13.94 -7.86
N LEU A 12 11.25 14.47 -7.36
CA LEU A 12 11.61 14.37 -5.95
C LEU A 12 11.09 15.60 -5.20
N VAL A 13 10.59 15.37 -3.99
CA VAL A 13 10.18 16.43 -3.07
C VAL A 13 10.89 16.26 -1.74
N GLU A 14 11.21 17.38 -1.09
CA GLU A 14 11.82 17.36 0.24
C GLU A 14 10.76 16.99 1.29
N ILE A 15 11.05 15.94 2.06
CA ILE A 15 10.16 15.40 3.09
C ILE A 15 10.98 15.13 4.36
N THR A 16 10.44 15.49 5.51
CA THR A 16 10.98 15.04 6.80
C THR A 16 10.57 13.59 7.03
N CYS A 17 11.55 12.68 7.09
CA CYS A 17 11.30 11.25 7.30
C CYS A 17 10.58 11.01 8.64
N PRO A 18 9.40 10.37 8.66
CA PRO A 18 8.64 10.15 9.89
C PRO A 18 9.28 9.11 10.83
N ARG A 19 10.31 8.39 10.38
CA ARG A 19 10.99 7.35 11.18
C ARG A 19 12.25 7.87 11.86
N CYS A 20 13.14 8.54 11.12
CA CYS A 20 14.43 9.03 11.63
C CYS A 20 14.49 10.56 11.80
N GLY A 21 13.47 11.30 11.35
CA GLY A 21 13.41 12.76 11.48
C GLY A 21 14.32 13.54 10.53
N THR A 22 15.10 12.87 9.68
CA THR A 22 16.01 13.53 8.75
C THR A 22 15.27 14.03 7.50
N PRO A 23 15.63 15.20 6.94
CA PRO A 23 15.15 15.60 5.63
C PRO A 23 15.68 14.64 4.56
N ALA A 24 14.83 14.30 3.59
CA ALA A 24 15.16 13.43 2.47
C ALA A 24 14.39 13.85 1.22
N GLU A 25 15.01 13.68 0.06
CA GLU A 25 14.35 13.83 -1.24
C GLU A 25 13.72 12.50 -1.66
N GLU A 26 12.39 12.44 -1.71
CA GLU A 26 11.64 11.23 -2.02
C GLU A 26 10.48 11.52 -2.98
N ARG A 27 10.05 10.50 -3.73
CA ARG A 27 8.92 10.62 -4.69
C ARG A 27 7.55 10.61 -4.02
N PHE A 28 7.49 10.05 -2.81
CA PHE A 28 6.27 9.90 -2.04
C PHE A 28 6.55 10.19 -0.57
N PHE A 29 5.57 10.75 0.12
CA PHE A 29 5.62 10.92 1.56
C PHE A 29 5.77 9.57 2.27
N GLY A 30 6.77 9.43 3.14
CA GLY A 30 7.00 8.20 3.91
C GLY A 30 8.43 8.06 4.44
N PRO A 31 8.79 6.87 4.96
CA PRO A 31 10.16 6.57 5.38
C PRO A 31 11.14 6.72 4.22
N CYS A 32 12.28 7.38 4.47
CA CYS A 32 13.33 7.55 3.48
C CYS A 32 13.93 6.21 3.02
N GLY A 33 14.67 6.24 1.91
CA GLY A 33 15.33 5.09 1.29
C GLY A 33 16.11 4.24 2.29
N SER A 34 17.00 4.86 3.07
CA SER A 34 17.80 4.15 4.07
C SER A 34 16.95 3.45 5.13
N CYS A 35 15.93 4.13 5.65
CA CYS A 35 14.99 3.54 6.60
C CYS A 35 14.23 2.34 6.02
N ARG A 36 13.86 2.39 4.73
CA ARG A 36 13.20 1.27 4.04
C ARG A 36 14.16 0.12 3.81
N ASP A 37 15.41 0.40 3.49
CA ASP A 37 16.43 -0.63 3.28
C ASP A 37 16.72 -1.36 4.60
N ASP A 38 16.88 -0.63 5.70
CA ASP A 38 17.04 -1.21 7.05
C ASP A 38 15.83 -2.10 7.43
N LEU A 39 14.62 -1.61 7.16
CA LEU A 39 13.39 -2.36 7.42
C LEU A 39 13.29 -3.62 6.55
N ARG A 40 13.68 -3.55 5.28
CA ARG A 40 13.68 -4.72 4.40
C ARG A 40 14.74 -5.73 4.84
N ALA A 41 15.91 -5.28 5.26
CA ALA A 41 16.96 -6.16 5.76
C ALA A 41 16.58 -6.85 7.08
N SER A 42 15.94 -6.12 7.99
CA SER A 42 15.59 -6.64 9.32
C SER A 42 14.25 -7.38 9.37
N LEU A 43 13.25 -6.96 8.58
CA LEU A 43 11.87 -7.44 8.65
C LEU A 43 11.32 -8.00 7.33
N GLY A 44 12.06 -7.93 6.22
CA GLY A 44 11.55 -8.25 4.88
C GLY A 44 11.12 -9.72 4.68
N GLY A 45 11.52 -10.62 5.59
CA GLY A 45 11.24 -12.04 5.47
C GLY A 45 11.86 -12.66 4.21
N GLN A 46 11.65 -13.96 4.02
CA GLN A 46 12.02 -14.63 2.79
C GLN A 46 10.85 -14.58 1.80
N ALA A 47 11.16 -14.39 0.51
CA ALA A 47 10.18 -14.59 -0.55
C ALA A 47 9.67 -16.04 -0.48
N ARG A 48 8.36 -16.20 -0.43
CA ARG A 48 7.70 -17.51 -0.44
C ARG A 48 6.77 -17.61 -1.62
N GLU A 49 6.65 -18.80 -2.16
CA GLU A 49 5.61 -19.12 -3.12
C GLU A 49 4.25 -18.98 -2.42
N ILE A 50 3.37 -18.17 -3.01
CA ILE A 50 1.99 -18.00 -2.55
C ILE A 50 1.13 -18.70 -3.59
N VAL A 51 0.41 -19.74 -3.18
CA VAL A 51 -0.64 -20.33 -4.00
C VAL A 51 -1.73 -19.28 -4.14
N ALA A 52 -1.92 -18.78 -5.36
CA ALA A 52 -3.04 -17.92 -5.68
C ALA A 52 -4.31 -18.76 -5.66
N GLU A 53 -4.95 -18.88 -4.51
CA GLU A 53 -6.34 -19.35 -4.44
C GLU A 53 -7.26 -18.27 -4.99
N ASP A 54 -8.30 -18.70 -5.71
CA ASP A 54 -9.32 -17.79 -6.20
C ASP A 54 -9.96 -17.05 -5.02
N TYR A 55 -10.01 -15.72 -5.12
CA TYR A 55 -10.74 -14.92 -4.15
C TYR A 55 -12.23 -15.30 -4.21
N VAL A 56 -12.71 -15.98 -3.17
CA VAL A 56 -14.14 -16.27 -2.98
C VAL A 56 -14.74 -15.17 -2.10
N PRO A 57 -15.61 -14.28 -2.65
CA PRO A 57 -16.27 -13.27 -1.85
C PRO A 57 -17.11 -13.94 -0.77
N LYS A 58 -16.74 -13.73 0.49
CA LYS A 58 -17.57 -14.17 1.60
C LYS A 58 -18.76 -13.24 1.69
N MET A 59 -19.93 -13.71 1.27
CA MET A 59 -21.22 -13.00 1.31
C MET A 59 -21.74 -12.87 2.75
N ASN A 60 -20.96 -12.26 3.64
CA ASN A 60 -21.33 -12.01 5.04
C ASN A 60 -22.13 -10.70 5.19
N VAL A 61 -22.82 -10.27 4.14
CA VAL A 61 -23.64 -9.06 4.15
C VAL A 61 -25.10 -9.43 4.41
N THR A 62 -25.66 -8.91 5.50
CA THR A 62 -27.11 -8.89 5.69
C THR A 62 -27.69 -7.76 4.83
N PRO A 63 -28.70 -8.02 3.96
CA PRO A 63 -29.32 -6.97 3.18
C PRO A 63 -29.86 -5.86 4.10
N ASN A 64 -29.47 -4.61 3.83
CA ASN A 64 -30.04 -3.47 4.53
C ASN A 64 -31.53 -3.37 4.19
N ALA A 65 -32.39 -3.36 5.19
CA ALA A 65 -33.83 -3.18 4.99
C ALA A 65 -34.08 -1.78 4.42
N VAL A 66 -34.48 -1.71 3.16
CA VAL A 66 -34.87 -0.45 2.51
C VAL A 66 -36.27 -0.10 3.01
N ALA A 67 -36.39 0.98 3.77
CA ALA A 67 -37.69 1.53 4.13
C ALA A 67 -38.27 2.25 2.91
N LEU A 68 -39.25 1.61 2.26
CA LEU A 68 -40.08 2.29 1.26
C LEU A 68 -41.12 3.15 2.00
N LYS A 69 -41.31 4.39 1.55
CA LYS A 69 -42.45 5.23 1.96
C LYS A 69 -43.60 4.95 1.01
N ASP A 70 -44.76 4.63 1.56
CA ASP A 70 -46.05 4.74 0.86
C ASP A 70 -46.36 6.20 0.50
#